data_AF-A0A524CQP2-F1
#
_entry.id   AF-A0A524CQP2-F1
#
_cell.length_a   1.000
_cell.length_b   1.000
_cell.length_c   1.000
_cell.angle_alpha   90.00
_cell.angle_beta   90.00
_cell.angle_gamma   90.00
#
_symmetry.space_group_name_H-M   'P 1'
#
loop_
_entity.id
_entity.type
_entity.pdbx_description
1 polymer ?
#
loop_
_entity_poly.entity_id
_entity_poly.type
_entity_poly.pdbx_seq_one_letter_code
_entity_poly.pdbx_strand_id
1 'polypeptide(L)'
;MFLKTTKTTIVPLFITAGIAYEAIQKVEPYQGIYASNQLITRYFTEDVPTGLVPISSLGKFLGVSTPTINSVIHLASILCGIDFIKEGRIIEELQIQNLLRERLQVEDIAIGKLFLE
;
A
#
# COMPACT_ATOMS: atom_id res chain seq x y z
N MET A 1 22.71 -16.79 -3.63
CA MET A 1 23.10 -15.91 -2.50
C MET A 1 21.83 -15.56 -1.74
N PHE A 2 21.51 -16.36 -0.72
CA PHE A 2 20.28 -16.24 0.06
C PHE A 2 20.35 -15.01 0.97
N LEU A 3 19.35 -14.14 0.89
CA LEU A 3 19.14 -13.02 1.82
C LEU A 3 18.86 -13.56 3.24
N LYS A 4 19.93 -13.82 4.00
CA LYS A 4 19.89 -14.37 5.37
C LYS A 4 19.89 -13.28 6.45
N THR A 5 19.30 -12.10 6.21
CA THR A 5 19.36 -10.97 7.18
C THR A 5 18.07 -10.14 7.34
N THR A 6 16.91 -10.59 6.86
CA THR A 6 15.75 -9.68 6.75
C THR A 6 14.82 -9.58 7.96
N LYS A 7 14.77 -10.56 8.87
CA LYS A 7 13.78 -10.53 9.96
C LYS A 7 14.21 -9.82 11.25
N THR A 8 15.50 -9.70 11.53
CA THR A 8 15.95 -9.26 12.87
C THR A 8 16.36 -7.79 12.94
N THR A 9 16.70 -7.13 11.82
CA THR A 9 17.31 -5.78 11.86
C THR A 9 16.38 -4.65 11.41
N ILE A 10 15.44 -4.91 10.51
CA ILE A 10 14.61 -3.85 9.90
C ILE A 10 13.51 -3.36 10.86
N VAL A 11 12.76 -4.27 11.47
CA VAL A 11 11.65 -3.93 12.37
C VAL A 11 12.11 -3.09 13.58
N PRO A 12 13.22 -3.43 14.28
CA PRO A 12 13.71 -2.59 15.38
C PRO A 12 14.16 -1.19 14.92
N LEU A 13 14.67 -1.05 13.69
CA LEU A 13 15.13 0.23 13.14
C LEU A 13 13.97 1.21 12.91
N PHE A 14 12.84 0.71 12.39
CA PHE A 14 11.62 1.50 12.22
C PHE A 14 10.97 1.87 13.55
N ILE A 15 11.18 1.07 14.60
CA ILE A 15 10.68 1.35 15.96
C ILE A 15 11.56 2.38 16.68
N THR A 16 12.86 2.47 16.37
CA THR A 16 13.80 3.40 17.03
C THR A 16 13.93 4.75 16.33
N ALA A 17 13.60 4.85 15.05
CA ALA A 17 13.56 6.12 14.32
C ALA A 17 12.20 6.82 14.53
N GLY A 18 12.20 8.08 14.97
CA GLY A 18 10.97 8.83 15.25
C GLY A 18 10.15 9.20 14.00
N ILE A 19 10.76 9.13 12.81
CA ILE A 19 10.12 9.40 11.51
C ILE A 19 10.59 8.42 10.43
N ALA A 20 9.70 8.10 9.48
CA ALA A 20 9.97 7.14 8.40
C ALA A 20 11.20 7.48 7.55
N TYR A 21 11.44 8.78 7.32
CA TYR A 21 12.62 9.26 6.58
C TYR A 21 13.93 8.77 7.21
N GLU A 22 14.11 8.98 8.52
CA GLU A 22 15.32 8.55 9.23
C GLU A 22 15.46 7.03 9.26
N ALA A 23 14.34 6.33 9.41
CA ALA A 23 14.32 4.87 9.44
C ALA A 23 14.89 4.29 8.14
N ILE A 24 14.40 4.76 6.99
CA ILE A 24 14.79 4.28 5.66
C ILE A 24 16.27 4.55 5.40
N GLN A 25 16.79 5.72 5.76
CA GLN A 25 18.19 6.10 5.55
C GLN A 25 19.20 5.23 6.34
N LYS A 26 18.77 4.66 7.47
CA LYS A 26 19.64 3.82 8.32
C LYS A 26 19.67 2.35 7.90
N VAL A 27 18.86 1.93 6.93
CA VAL A 27 18.83 0.55 6.43
C VAL A 27 20.04 0.30 5.54
N GLU A 28 21.11 -0.27 6.11
CA GLU A 28 22.36 -0.58 5.38
C GLU A 28 22.12 -1.36 4.07
N PRO A 29 21.23 -2.38 4.01
CA PRO A 29 20.93 -3.07 2.74
C PRO A 29 20.34 -2.20 1.63
N TYR A 30 19.82 -1.00 1.93
CA TYR A 30 19.32 -0.08 0.91
C TYR A 30 20.42 0.78 0.28
N GLN A 31 21.63 0.77 0.85
CA GLN A 31 22.78 1.46 0.27
C GLN A 31 23.12 0.86 -1.10
N GLY A 32 23.23 1.71 -2.12
CA GLY A 32 23.52 1.29 -3.50
C GLY A 32 22.32 0.76 -4.29
N ILE A 33 21.10 0.79 -3.72
CA ILE A 33 19.87 0.54 -4.49
C ILE A 33 19.44 1.86 -5.14
N TYR A 34 19.46 1.90 -6.47
CA TYR A 34 19.06 3.08 -7.25
C TYR A 34 17.73 2.85 -7.97
N ALA A 35 17.04 3.95 -8.27
CA ALA A 35 15.88 3.93 -9.13
C ALA A 35 16.24 3.45 -10.55
N SER A 36 15.27 2.86 -11.24
CA SER A 36 15.41 2.53 -12.66
C SER A 36 15.69 3.79 -13.50
N ASN A 37 16.40 3.62 -14.61
CA ASN A 37 16.56 4.67 -15.61
C ASN A 37 15.34 4.82 -16.54
N GLN A 38 14.34 3.95 -16.41
CA GLN A 38 13.07 4.02 -17.13
C GLN A 38 11.97 4.55 -16.21
N LEU A 39 11.10 5.41 -16.75
CA LEU A 39 9.97 5.97 -16.02
C LEU A 39 8.92 4.91 -15.69
N ILE A 40 8.52 4.13 -16.69
CA ILE A 40 7.55 3.05 -16.53
C ILE A 40 8.29 1.79 -16.09
N THR A 41 7.96 1.31 -14.89
CA THR A 41 8.57 0.11 -14.31
C THR A 41 7.49 -0.73 -13.63
N ARG A 42 7.88 -1.91 -13.12
CA ARG A 42 6.97 -2.74 -12.32
C ARG A 42 6.46 -2.02 -11.06
N TYR A 43 7.17 -1.02 -10.55
CA TYR A 43 6.67 -0.21 -9.43
C TYR A 43 5.35 0.50 -9.74
N PHE A 44 5.05 0.72 -11.02
CA PHE A 44 3.74 1.20 -11.45
C PHE A 44 2.86 0.05 -11.92
N THR A 45 3.32 -0.72 -12.89
CA THR A 45 2.47 -1.70 -13.59
C THR A 45 2.09 -2.92 -12.73
N GLU A 46 2.78 -3.16 -11.62
CA GLU A 46 2.47 -4.23 -10.66
C GLU A 46 1.90 -3.66 -9.36
N ASP A 47 2.61 -2.75 -8.69
CA ASP A 47 2.25 -2.31 -7.33
C ASP A 47 0.98 -1.42 -7.29
N VAL A 48 0.68 -0.67 -8.36
CA VAL A 48 -0.54 0.15 -8.40
C VAL A 48 -1.79 -0.73 -8.55
N PRO A 49 -1.93 -1.57 -9.60
CA PRO A 49 -3.13 -2.40 -9.76
C PRO A 49 -3.25 -3.53 -8.74
N THR A 50 -2.16 -4.00 -8.12
CA THR A 50 -2.18 -5.14 -7.18
C THR A 50 -1.93 -4.76 -5.71
N GLY A 51 -1.52 -3.52 -5.44
CA GLY A 51 -1.31 -2.99 -4.09
C GLY A 51 -2.26 -1.83 -3.80
N LEU A 52 -2.07 -0.69 -4.46
CA LEU A 52 -2.80 0.54 -4.14
C LEU A 52 -4.30 0.44 -4.46
N VAL A 53 -4.67 -0.09 -5.62
CA VAL A 53 -6.07 -0.22 -6.05
C VAL A 53 -6.87 -1.14 -5.09
N PRO A 54 -6.38 -2.33 -4.71
CA PRO A 54 -7.02 -3.14 -3.66
C PRO A 54 -7.20 -2.42 -2.33
N ILE A 55 -6.18 -1.67 -1.87
CA ILE A 55 -6.26 -0.93 -0.60
C ILE A 55 -7.33 0.17 -0.68
N SER A 56 -7.37 0.90 -1.80
CA SER A 56 -8.42 1.91 -2.05
C SER A 56 -9.81 1.29 -2.10
N SER A 57 -9.97 0.18 -2.83
CA SER A 57 -11.24 -0.55 -2.94
C SER A 57 -11.70 -1.12 -1.60
N LEU A 58 -10.78 -1.64 -0.77
CA LEU A 58 -11.08 -2.08 0.59
C LEU A 58 -11.52 -0.90 1.48
N GLY A 59 -10.82 0.24 1.40
CA GLY A 59 -11.23 1.45 2.11
C GLY A 59 -12.65 1.85 1.75
N LYS A 60 -12.98 1.88 0.45
CA LYS A 60 -14.35 2.15 -0.03
C LYS A 60 -15.36 1.14 0.51
N PHE A 61 -15.05 -0.14 0.47
CA PHE A 61 -15.90 -1.22 0.99
C PHE A 61 -16.19 -1.05 2.49
N LEU A 62 -15.20 -0.61 3.26
CA LEU A 62 -15.30 -0.39 4.71
C LEU A 62 -15.80 1.01 5.10
N GLY A 63 -16.07 1.90 4.13
CA GLY A 63 -16.45 3.29 4.40
C GLY A 63 -15.31 4.19 4.91
N VAL A 64 -14.05 3.76 4.74
CA VAL A 64 -12.85 4.52 5.12
C VAL A 64 -12.33 5.32 3.91
N SER A 65 -12.19 6.63 4.08
CA SER A 65 -11.68 7.51 3.02
C SER A 65 -10.17 7.34 2.83
N THR A 66 -9.73 7.21 1.58
CA THR A 66 -8.32 6.99 1.19
C THR A 66 -7.82 8.04 0.17
N PRO A 67 -8.00 9.35 0.42
CA PRO A 67 -7.82 10.39 -0.59
C PRO A 67 -6.38 10.48 -1.13
N THR A 68 -5.38 10.26 -0.26
CA THR A 68 -3.97 10.27 -0.65
C THR A 68 -3.63 9.09 -1.56
N ILE A 69 -4.13 7.89 -1.25
CA ILE A 69 -3.92 6.70 -2.08
C ILE A 69 -4.59 6.90 -3.45
N ASN A 70 -5.83 7.42 -3.46
CA ASN A 70 -6.56 7.71 -4.69
C ASN A 70 -5.82 8.72 -5.58
N SER A 71 -5.20 9.74 -4.96
CA SER A 71 -4.40 10.73 -5.68
C SER A 71 -3.15 10.11 -6.31
N VAL A 72 -2.46 9.21 -5.59
CA VAL A 72 -1.29 8.50 -6.11
C VAL A 72 -1.67 7.58 -7.27
N ILE A 73 -2.78 6.84 -7.16
CA ILE A 73 -3.30 6.01 -8.26
C ILE A 73 -3.59 6.88 -9.48
N HIS A 74 -4.27 8.01 -9.29
CA HIS A 74 -4.60 8.93 -10.39
C HIS A 74 -3.36 9.44 -11.13
N LEU A 75 -2.33 9.88 -10.40
CA LEU A 75 -1.08 10.33 -11.00
C LEU A 75 -0.36 9.20 -11.73
N ALA A 76 -0.32 7.99 -11.16
CA ALA A 76 0.27 6.83 -11.81
C ALA A 76 -0.47 6.46 -13.10
N SER A 77 -1.80 6.52 -13.10
CA SER A 77 -2.63 6.26 -14.28
C SER A 77 -2.33 7.24 -15.42
N ILE A 78 -2.21 8.53 -15.10
CA ILE A 78 -1.81 9.56 -16.08
C ILE A 78 -0.41 9.28 -16.62
N LEU A 79 0.55 8.99 -15.73
CA LEU A 79 1.94 8.75 -16.09
C LEU A 79 2.10 7.55 -17.03
N CYS A 80 1.33 6.48 -16.78
CA CYS A 80 1.42 5.23 -17.53
C CYS A 80 0.48 5.18 -18.74
N GLY A 81 -0.49 6.09 -18.83
CA GLY A 81 -1.57 6.00 -19.83
C GLY A 81 -2.48 4.79 -19.63
N ILE A 82 -2.59 4.30 -18.40
CA ILE A 82 -3.34 3.09 -18.03
C ILE A 82 -4.40 3.49 -17.00
N ASP A 83 -5.63 3.05 -17.16
CA ASP A 83 -6.65 3.20 -16.12
C ASP A 83 -6.50 2.11 -15.07
N PHE A 84 -5.64 2.35 -14.08
CA PHE A 84 -5.38 1.38 -13.02
C PHE A 84 -6.59 1.08 -12.14
N ILE A 85 -7.60 1.97 -12.05
CA ILE A 85 -8.82 1.66 -11.30
C ILE A 85 -9.63 0.58 -12.03
N LYS A 86 -9.64 0.64 -13.36
CA LYS A 86 -10.33 -0.34 -14.20
C LYS A 86 -9.57 -1.66 -14.35
N GLU A 87 -8.23 -1.62 -14.41
CA GLU A 87 -7.40 -2.82 -14.59
C GLU A 87 -6.94 -3.47 -13.27
N GLY A 88 -7.02 -2.73 -12.17
CA GLY A 88 -6.58 -3.18 -10.86
C GLY A 88 -7.56 -4.12 -10.18
N ARG A 89 -7.07 -4.83 -9.16
CA ARG A 89 -7.88 -5.78 -8.41
C ARG A 89 -8.78 -5.04 -7.42
N ILE A 90 -10.08 -4.99 -7.71
CA ILE A 90 -11.07 -4.45 -6.78
C ILE A 90 -11.73 -5.58 -5.97
N ILE A 91 -12.12 -5.26 -4.74
CA ILE A 91 -12.74 -6.19 -3.78
C ILE A 91 -13.98 -6.86 -4.40
N GLU A 92 -14.70 -6.15 -5.26
CA GLU A 92 -15.87 -6.66 -5.95
C GLU A 92 -15.56 -7.75 -6.98
N GLU A 93 -14.49 -7.57 -7.76
CA GLU A 93 -14.06 -8.53 -8.77
C GLU A 93 -13.37 -9.75 -8.15
N LEU A 94 -12.71 -9.56 -7.00
CA LEU A 94 -12.13 -10.65 -6.22
C LEU A 94 -13.20 -11.53 -5.55
N GLN A 95 -14.46 -11.11 -5.51
CA GLN A 95 -15.59 -11.85 -4.92
C GLN A 95 -15.38 -12.23 -3.44
N ILE A 96 -14.58 -11.45 -2.71
CA ILE A 96 -14.25 -11.71 -1.31
C ILE A 96 -15.12 -10.92 -0.32
N GLN A 97 -16.10 -10.15 -0.80
CA GLN A 97 -16.89 -9.25 0.07
C GLN A 97 -17.62 -10.02 1.16
N ASN A 98 -18.15 -11.20 0.84
CA ASN A 98 -18.88 -12.03 1.81
C ASN A 98 -17.96 -12.57 2.89
N LEU A 99 -16.75 -13.02 2.52
CA LEU A 99 -15.73 -13.44 3.48
C LEU A 99 -15.30 -12.29 4.39
N LEU A 100 -15.14 -11.09 3.83
CA LEU A 100 -14.81 -9.89 4.60
C LEU A 100 -15.92 -9.54 5.60
N ARG A 101 -17.21 -9.60 5.20
CA ARG A 101 -18.34 -9.35 6.13
C ARG A 101 -18.45 -10.39 7.24
N GLU A 102 -18.14 -11.65 6.95
CA GLU A 102 -18.19 -12.72 7.95
C GLU A 102 -17.06 -12.58 8.98
N ARG A 103 -15.86 -12.17 8.53
CA ARG A 103 -14.64 -12.13 9.36
C ARG A 103 -14.40 -10.81 10.05
N LEU A 104 -14.87 -9.70 9.48
CA LEU A 104 -14.77 -8.38 10.07
C LEU A 104 -16.09 -8.08 10.77
N GLN A 105 -16.09 -8.11 12.11
CA GLN A 105 -17.20 -7.56 12.88
C GLN A 105 -17.23 -6.06 12.60
N VAL A 106 -18.27 -5.61 11.89
CA VAL A 106 -18.37 -4.22 11.41
C VAL A 106 -18.41 -3.24 12.59
N GLU A 107 -18.82 -3.71 13.77
CA GLU A 107 -18.77 -2.95 15.02
C GLU A 107 -17.33 -2.55 15.45
N ASP A 108 -16.31 -3.35 15.13
CA ASP A 108 -14.90 -3.07 15.49
C ASP A 108 -14.24 -2.06 14.54
N ILE A 109 -14.80 -1.85 13.35
CA ILE A 109 -14.24 -0.94 12.32
C ILE A 109 -14.67 0.51 12.60
N ALA A 110 -15.72 0.69 13.42
CA ALA A 110 -16.18 1.98 13.94
C ALA A 110 -15.21 2.67 14.92
N ILE A 111 -13.98 2.15 15.08
CA ILE A 111 -12.83 2.87 15.69
C ILE A 111 -12.40 4.09 14.85
N GLY A 112 -13.05 4.35 13.69
CA GLY A 112 -13.07 5.67 13.06
C GLY A 112 -13.62 6.80 13.93
N LYS A 113 -14.29 6.52 15.07
CA LYS A 113 -14.62 7.55 16.08
C LYS A 113 -13.50 7.86 17.07
N LEU A 114 -12.47 7.01 17.19
CA LEU A 114 -11.43 7.17 18.21
C LEU A 114 -10.28 8.11 17.79
N PHE A 115 -10.26 8.55 16.52
CA PHE A 115 -9.21 9.41 15.95
C PHE A 115 -9.74 10.78 15.49
N LEU A 116 -10.97 11.14 15.84
CA LEU A 116 -11.60 12.44 15.54
C LEU A 116 -11.94 13.27 16.79
N GLU A 117 -11.37 12.96 17.95
CA GLU A 117 -11.30 13.86 19.11
C GLU A 117 -9.92 14.49 19.25
#